data_AF-A0A419EFL0-F1
#
_entry.id   AF-A0A419EFL0-F1
#
_cell.length_a   1.000
_cell.length_b   1.000
_cell.length_c   1.000
_cell.angle_alpha   90.00
_cell.angle_beta   90.00
_cell.angle_gamma   90.00
#
_symmetry.space_group_name_H-M   'P 1'
#
loop_
_entity.id
_entity.type
_entity.pdbx_description
1 polymer ?
#
loop_
_entity_poly.entity_id
_entity_poly.type
_entity_poly.pdbx_seq_one_letter_code
_entity_poly.pdbx_strand_id
1 'polypeptide(L)'
;MRILLKQNFPIGRFHANPWRAFAFDDPYGEWPPSPWRLLRAILSRSFQFSRELYTDEQQYLTDERLREQLVRAFCSSKISWRLPTGSWRGPGIQQYQPSEFKYAYPTPRKFDVYAFDESFRNSLRNDALQFASNVVFVSLYQNKDKKSIIEAFGTSMNLLLTISEVSPELAKAYKKHVKGEGLKPTKYKHYFSDAKTYNTTKVKDNFWVTPEEGEPLYWLFESGNNSLWGNGVLPHLDECLARMTYFGRAESITCIERVENDSATILPNCELRAFRTAIAVPVLCPTDDATFAQVACSTGEKAIANSTTPPGAVWKYAERPAVSKIIRPLKAAREFSPVSIVQFAVGGRVFPPLKSWLRITEKFRGITIRHVARRCMGDPKIRFHELPPEIRAKYSLLTGKDANGKRLSGHRHAAFFLIPDRQGKPSRLICYRKEPFTSEEQSAMLAASETPLAWVFSSNDLLLRLVPLPRETPLPPAKNIFEESKVWETLTPYIPPLHVLTSNGKPKRGAEIETQIKNHLEGFGLPSANVDILSSQHEPVQWMKVHRPRRSRDNQTNDDKRGYRIRLTFSKSVKGPIFLGHSSHFGLGLFAAVE
;
A
#
# COMPACT_ATOMS: atom_id res chain seq x y z
N MET A 1 15.08 -29.35 40.32
CA MET A 1 14.13 -28.23 40.55
C MET A 1 13.84 -27.52 39.24
N ARG A 2 12.60 -27.09 39.02
CA ARG A 2 12.19 -26.40 37.78
C ARG A 2 11.65 -25.02 38.10
N ILE A 3 12.21 -23.98 37.48
CA ILE A 3 11.71 -22.61 37.56
C ILE A 3 11.05 -22.25 36.23
N LEU A 4 9.86 -21.66 36.30
CA LEU A 4 9.10 -21.22 35.15
C LEU A 4 8.85 -19.72 35.25
N LEU A 5 9.25 -18.98 34.21
CA LEU A 5 8.89 -17.57 34.07
C LEU A 5 7.90 -17.42 32.93
N LYS A 6 6.83 -16.68 33.18
CA LYS A 6 5.80 -16.33 32.20
C LYS A 6 6.01 -14.88 31.79
N GLN A 7 6.19 -14.63 30.50
CA GLN A 7 6.42 -13.31 29.94
C GLN A 7 5.37 -12.98 28.87
N ASN A 8 4.74 -11.82 29.04
CA ASN A 8 3.79 -11.24 28.11
C ASN A 8 4.33 -9.94 27.52
N PHE A 9 3.87 -9.61 26.32
CA PHE A 9 4.09 -8.30 25.70
C PHE A 9 2.72 -7.66 25.46
N PRO A 10 2.24 -6.77 26.34
CA PRO A 10 0.87 -6.27 26.29
C PRO A 10 0.47 -5.56 24.98
N ILE A 11 1.44 -5.02 24.24
CA ILE A 11 1.22 -4.37 22.93
C ILE A 11 1.35 -5.38 21.76
N GLY A 12 1.59 -6.66 22.06
CA GLY A 12 1.79 -7.71 21.07
C GLY A 12 3.07 -7.53 20.24
N ARG A 13 4.07 -6.81 20.76
CA ARG A 13 5.31 -6.47 20.05
C ARG A 13 6.54 -6.80 20.88
N PHE A 14 7.52 -7.41 20.23
CA PHE A 14 8.86 -7.60 20.76
C PHE A 14 9.92 -7.35 19.70
N HIS A 15 10.98 -6.62 20.06
CA HIS A 15 12.17 -6.46 19.24
C HIS A 15 13.38 -6.27 20.13
N ALA A 16 14.46 -6.96 19.80
CA ALA A 16 15.75 -6.75 20.43
C ALA A 16 16.87 -7.05 19.43
N ASN A 17 17.83 -6.16 19.30
CA ASN A 17 18.99 -6.42 18.45
C ASN A 17 19.91 -7.42 19.16
N PRO A 18 20.36 -8.49 18.48
CA PRO A 18 21.44 -9.33 19.00
C PRO A 18 22.66 -8.50 19.43
N TRP A 19 23.48 -9.05 20.31
CA TRP A 19 24.69 -8.38 20.77
C TRP A 19 25.55 -7.89 19.59
N ARG A 20 25.85 -6.59 19.56
CA ARG A 20 26.61 -5.91 18.49
C ARG A 20 26.04 -6.05 17.07
N ALA A 21 24.76 -6.40 16.92
CA ALA A 21 24.09 -6.34 15.64
C ALA A 21 23.46 -4.96 15.42
N PHE A 22 23.69 -4.37 14.24
CA PHE A 22 22.94 -3.18 13.83
C PHE A 22 21.52 -3.58 13.44
N ALA A 23 20.57 -2.65 13.64
CA ALA A 23 19.17 -2.87 13.31
C ALA A 23 18.93 -3.12 11.80
N PHE A 24 19.90 -2.78 10.96
CA PHE A 24 19.86 -3.00 9.52
C PHE A 24 20.32 -4.41 9.11
N ASP A 25 21.17 -5.05 9.92
CA ASP A 25 21.75 -6.37 9.62
C ASP A 25 20.76 -7.49 9.93
N ASP A 26 20.08 -7.39 11.08
CA ASP A 26 18.94 -8.23 11.43
C ASP A 26 17.70 -7.35 11.69
N PRO A 27 16.86 -7.13 10.66
CA PRO A 27 15.74 -6.21 10.78
C PRO A 27 14.74 -6.57 11.86
N TYR A 28 14.57 -7.86 12.18
CA TYR A 28 13.58 -8.35 13.16
C TYR A 28 14.19 -8.67 14.52
N GLY A 29 15.51 -8.74 14.60
CA GLY A 29 16.23 -9.01 15.84
C GLY A 29 16.10 -10.45 16.34
N GLU A 30 16.55 -10.67 17.57
CA GLU A 30 16.56 -11.98 18.20
C GLU A 30 15.14 -12.50 18.46
N TRP A 31 14.88 -13.77 18.13
CA TRP A 31 13.70 -14.52 18.58
C TRP A 31 14.00 -16.02 18.49
N PRO A 32 14.01 -16.77 19.61
CA PRO A 32 13.58 -16.35 20.95
C PRO A 32 14.49 -15.29 21.58
N PRO A 33 14.01 -14.54 22.59
CA PRO A 33 14.85 -13.59 23.30
C PRO A 33 16.02 -14.30 23.98
N SER A 34 17.18 -13.67 24.00
CA SER A 34 18.43 -14.32 24.45
C SER A 34 18.49 -14.49 25.97
N PRO A 35 18.93 -15.67 26.49
CA PRO A 35 19.15 -15.85 27.93
C PRO A 35 20.16 -14.86 28.50
N TRP A 36 21.18 -14.50 27.72
CA TRP A 36 22.16 -13.48 28.11
C TRP A 36 21.49 -12.12 28.40
N ARG A 37 20.55 -11.70 27.53
CA ARG A 37 19.80 -10.45 27.75
C ARG A 37 18.89 -10.56 28.96
N LEU A 38 18.18 -11.68 29.13
CA LEU A 38 17.32 -11.88 30.30
C LEU A 38 18.11 -11.76 31.60
N LEU A 39 19.24 -12.46 31.70
CA LEU A 39 20.08 -12.40 32.89
C LEU A 39 20.58 -10.97 33.18
N ARG A 40 21.06 -10.26 32.16
CA ARG A 40 21.48 -8.85 32.31
C ARG A 40 20.33 -7.92 32.69
N ALA A 41 19.13 -8.15 32.15
CA ALA A 41 17.94 -7.39 32.49
C ALA A 41 17.55 -7.61 33.95
N ILE A 42 17.58 -8.86 34.42
CA ILE A 42 17.35 -9.20 35.83
C ILE A 42 18.38 -8.50 36.72
N LEU A 43 19.68 -8.57 36.40
CA LEU A 43 20.72 -7.88 37.15
C LEU A 43 20.53 -6.37 37.18
N SER A 44 20.17 -5.77 36.05
CA SER A 44 19.86 -4.33 35.99
C SER A 44 18.72 -3.95 36.92
N ARG A 45 17.70 -4.81 37.06
CA ARG A 45 16.59 -4.59 38.00
C ARG A 45 16.99 -4.87 39.45
N SER A 46 17.88 -5.83 39.70
CA SER A 46 18.47 -6.07 41.02
C SER A 46 19.19 -4.83 41.56
N PHE A 47 19.99 -4.15 40.74
CA PHE A 47 20.60 -2.88 41.15
C PHE A 47 19.58 -1.76 41.38
N GLN A 48 18.47 -1.75 40.63
CA GLN A 48 17.39 -0.79 40.87
C GLN A 48 16.71 -1.07 42.21
N PHE A 49 16.36 -2.34 42.48
CA PHE A 49 15.72 -2.77 43.71
C PHE A 49 16.51 -2.35 44.96
N SER A 50 17.82 -2.57 44.98
CA SER A 50 18.66 -2.15 46.11
C SER A 50 18.66 -0.64 46.33
N ARG A 51 18.57 0.16 45.26
CA ARG A 51 18.50 1.64 45.38
C ARG A 51 17.15 2.12 45.91
N GLU A 52 16.09 1.35 45.73
CA GLU A 52 14.75 1.70 46.20
C GLU A 52 14.57 1.39 47.69
N LEU A 53 15.25 0.37 48.20
CA LEU A 53 15.06 -0.10 49.58
C LEU A 53 16.06 0.45 50.60
N TYR A 54 17.30 0.77 50.19
CA TYR A 54 18.38 0.93 51.16
C TYR A 54 18.94 2.35 51.28
N THR A 55 19.19 2.74 52.53
CA THR A 55 20.05 3.85 52.95
C THR A 55 21.30 3.38 53.72
N ASP A 56 21.50 2.06 53.91
CA ASP A 56 22.56 1.44 54.73
C ASP A 56 23.43 0.44 53.92
N GLU A 57 24.73 0.35 54.22
CA GLU A 57 25.76 -0.42 53.50
C GLU A 57 25.67 -1.95 53.72
N GLN A 58 25.25 -2.43 54.89
CA GLN A 58 25.19 -3.89 55.17
C GLN A 58 24.17 -4.64 54.29
N GLN A 59 23.07 -3.97 53.93
CA GLN A 59 22.05 -4.56 53.08
C GLN A 59 22.51 -4.63 51.62
N TYR A 60 23.37 -3.71 51.18
CA TYR A 60 24.01 -3.74 49.86
C TYR A 60 24.88 -5.00 49.64
N LEU A 61 25.68 -5.39 50.66
CA LEU A 61 26.53 -6.58 50.62
C LEU A 61 25.72 -7.88 50.54
N THR A 62 24.54 -7.89 51.17
CA THR A 62 23.61 -9.03 51.11
C THR A 62 23.06 -9.20 49.69
N ASP A 63 22.66 -8.10 49.06
CA ASP A 63 22.19 -8.08 47.67
C ASP A 63 23.27 -8.47 46.67
N GLU A 64 24.54 -8.12 46.92
CA GLU A 64 25.66 -8.55 46.08
C GLU A 64 25.81 -10.07 46.09
N ARG A 65 25.79 -10.69 47.28
CA ARG A 65 25.79 -12.15 47.41
C ARG A 65 24.59 -12.79 46.71
N LEU A 66 23.40 -12.19 46.82
CA LEU A 66 22.20 -12.67 46.12
C LEU A 66 22.35 -12.57 44.60
N ARG A 67 22.98 -11.51 44.06
CA ARG A 67 23.28 -11.39 42.62
C ARG A 67 24.22 -12.49 42.15
N GLU A 68 25.29 -12.77 42.90
CA GLU A 68 26.21 -13.86 42.57
C GLU A 68 25.51 -15.21 42.55
N GLN A 69 24.69 -15.49 43.56
CA GLN A 69 23.91 -16.73 43.64
C GLN A 69 22.91 -16.83 42.50
N LEU A 70 22.22 -15.74 42.16
CA LEU A 70 21.30 -15.67 41.02
C LEU A 70 22.01 -15.96 39.70
N VAL A 71 23.17 -15.35 39.46
CA VAL A 71 23.96 -15.61 38.25
C VAL A 71 24.36 -17.08 38.17
N ARG A 72 24.90 -17.65 39.26
CA ARG A 72 25.29 -19.07 39.29
C ARG A 72 24.09 -19.99 39.04
N ALA A 73 22.95 -19.74 39.69
CA ALA A 73 21.75 -20.54 39.53
C ALA A 73 21.18 -20.46 38.10
N PHE A 74 21.20 -19.28 37.50
CA PHE A 74 20.78 -19.08 36.11
C PHE A 74 21.71 -19.81 35.14
N CYS A 75 23.03 -19.66 35.30
CA CYS A 75 24.03 -20.23 34.38
C CYS A 75 24.10 -21.76 34.47
N SER A 76 23.92 -22.33 35.66
CA SER A 76 23.89 -23.79 35.86
C SER A 76 22.58 -24.45 35.41
N SER A 77 21.56 -23.67 35.06
CA SER A 77 20.26 -24.19 34.64
C SER A 77 20.27 -24.56 33.16
N LYS A 78 19.64 -25.68 32.81
CA LYS A 78 19.28 -25.97 31.41
C LYS A 78 18.11 -25.07 31.02
N ILE A 79 18.31 -24.23 29.99
CA ILE A 79 17.35 -23.23 29.54
C ILE A 79 16.62 -23.71 28.28
N SER A 80 15.30 -23.57 28.28
CA SER A 80 14.44 -23.81 27.12
C SER A 80 13.24 -22.86 27.14
N TRP A 81 12.48 -22.83 26.04
CA TRP A 81 11.30 -21.97 25.93
C TRP A 81 10.06 -22.74 25.49
N ARG A 82 8.92 -22.17 25.87
CA ARG A 82 7.67 -22.35 25.12
C ARG A 82 7.32 -21.03 24.45
N LEU A 83 7.62 -20.92 23.17
CA LEU A 83 7.30 -19.76 22.34
C LEU A 83 5.80 -19.78 21.98
N PRO A 84 5.13 -18.61 21.96
CA PRO A 84 3.77 -18.53 21.47
C PRO A 84 3.70 -18.96 20.00
N THR A 85 2.77 -19.86 19.66
CA THR A 85 2.65 -20.45 18.33
C THR A 85 2.20 -19.41 17.28
N GLY A 86 1.46 -18.39 17.73
CA GLY A 86 1.03 -17.26 16.92
C GLY A 86 2.11 -16.21 16.66
N SER A 87 3.37 -16.41 17.06
CA SER A 87 4.42 -15.39 16.88
C SER A 87 4.92 -15.33 15.43
N TRP A 88 5.01 -14.14 14.84
CA TRP A 88 5.50 -13.96 13.47
C TRP A 88 6.20 -12.62 13.25
N ARG A 89 6.96 -12.51 12.15
CA ARG A 89 7.67 -11.29 11.75
C ARG A 89 6.68 -10.22 11.25
N GLY A 90 6.45 -9.18 12.04
CA GLY A 90 5.47 -8.13 11.74
C GLY A 90 5.74 -7.34 10.45
N PRO A 91 4.78 -6.54 9.96
CA PRO A 91 4.93 -5.79 8.71
C PRO A 91 6.01 -4.69 8.78
N GLY A 92 6.45 -4.35 9.99
CA GLY A 92 7.31 -3.22 10.31
C GLY A 92 6.58 -1.89 10.15
N ILE A 93 6.73 -0.99 11.12
CA ILE A 93 6.11 0.33 11.10
C ILE A 93 7.09 1.32 10.48
N GLN A 94 6.58 2.23 9.65
CA GLN A 94 7.42 3.30 9.11
C GLN A 94 7.19 4.58 9.91
N GLN A 95 8.24 5.10 10.52
CA GLN A 95 8.20 6.32 11.31
C GLN A 95 9.16 7.36 10.75
N TYR A 96 8.80 8.63 10.85
CA TYR A 96 9.70 9.73 10.53
C TYR A 96 10.55 10.03 11.77
N GLN A 97 11.85 9.83 11.66
CA GLN A 97 12.80 10.21 12.71
C GLN A 97 13.51 11.50 12.30
N PRO A 98 13.72 12.45 13.22
CA PRO A 98 14.53 13.62 12.97
C PRO A 98 15.97 13.20 12.66
N SER A 99 16.53 13.74 11.59
CA SER A 99 17.90 13.57 11.15
C SER A 99 18.55 14.94 10.97
N GLU A 100 19.82 15.04 11.36
CA GLU A 100 20.66 16.24 11.24
C GLU A 100 20.00 17.54 11.77
N PHE A 101 20.21 17.85 13.04
CA PHE A 101 19.84 19.16 13.58
C PHE A 101 20.81 20.23 13.03
N LYS A 102 20.31 21.10 12.14
CA LYS A 102 21.08 22.23 11.57
C LYS A 102 20.35 23.54 11.81
N TYR A 103 21.11 24.61 12.07
CA TYR A 103 20.58 25.96 12.01
C TYR A 103 20.15 26.25 10.57
N ALA A 104 18.87 26.54 10.37
CA ALA A 104 18.40 27.11 9.11
C ALA A 104 18.46 28.63 9.23
N TYR A 105 18.99 29.27 8.19
CA TYR A 105 18.94 30.71 7.96
C TYR A 105 17.87 30.97 6.89
N PRO A 106 16.59 31.15 7.27
CA PRO A 106 15.52 31.24 6.30
C PRO A 106 15.72 32.50 5.44
N THR A 107 15.54 32.38 4.12
CA THR A 107 15.57 33.56 3.26
C THR A 107 14.50 34.56 3.74
N PRO A 108 14.86 35.85 3.91
CA PRO A 108 13.93 36.84 4.45
C PRO A 108 12.72 36.99 3.54
N ARG A 109 11.53 37.06 4.14
CA ARG A 109 10.28 37.27 3.40
C ARG A 109 10.24 38.71 2.89
N LYS A 110 10.15 38.87 1.57
CA LYS A 110 9.95 40.17 0.91
C LYS A 110 8.46 40.40 0.70
N PHE A 111 7.95 41.56 1.07
CA PHE A 111 6.53 41.89 0.87
C PHE A 111 6.34 43.39 0.63
N ASP A 112 5.27 43.71 -0.08
CA ASP A 112 4.88 45.07 -0.43
C ASP A 112 3.86 45.58 0.60
N VAL A 113 4.11 46.77 1.11
CA VAL A 113 3.31 47.40 2.16
C VAL A 113 2.81 48.74 1.67
N TYR A 114 1.55 49.06 1.99
CA TYR A 114 0.89 50.29 1.62
C TYR A 114 0.45 51.04 2.88
N ALA A 115 0.50 52.36 2.84
CA ALA A 115 -0.04 53.20 3.91
C ALA A 115 -1.55 52.97 4.03
N PHE A 116 -2.03 52.84 5.26
CA PHE A 116 -3.43 52.56 5.57
C PHE A 116 -4.12 53.81 6.14
N ASP A 117 -4.34 54.79 5.25
CA ASP A 117 -5.00 56.06 5.56
C ASP A 117 -6.53 55.94 5.63
N GLU A 118 -7.21 57.05 5.93
CA GLU A 118 -8.68 57.07 6.01
C GLU A 118 -9.38 56.71 4.69
N SER A 119 -8.79 57.07 3.55
CA SER A 119 -9.31 56.71 2.23
C SER A 119 -9.30 55.19 2.04
N PHE A 120 -8.18 54.55 2.40
CA PHE A 120 -8.02 53.10 2.36
C PHE A 120 -8.97 52.40 3.35
N ARG A 121 -9.09 52.92 4.58
CA ARG A 121 -10.01 52.40 5.62
C ARG A 121 -11.47 52.41 5.14
N ASN A 122 -11.90 53.49 4.49
CA ASN A 122 -13.24 53.63 3.95
C ASN A 122 -13.50 52.70 2.76
N SER A 123 -12.46 52.40 1.96
CA SER A 123 -12.59 51.52 0.79
C SER A 123 -12.67 50.03 1.13
N LEU A 124 -12.08 49.57 2.24
CA LEU A 124 -12.01 48.13 2.56
C LEU A 124 -13.26 47.60 3.29
N ARG A 125 -14.03 48.46 4.00
CA ARG A 125 -15.26 48.11 4.75
C ARG A 125 -15.16 46.77 5.49
N ASN A 126 -14.14 46.62 6.33
CA ASN A 126 -13.93 45.41 7.13
C ASN A 126 -13.79 45.78 8.60
N ASP A 127 -14.69 45.24 9.43
CA ASP A 127 -14.80 45.57 10.86
C ASP A 127 -13.47 45.39 11.60
N ALA A 128 -12.74 44.28 11.36
CA ALA A 128 -11.48 43.99 12.05
C ALA A 128 -10.36 45.01 11.74
N LEU A 129 -10.36 45.60 10.54
CA LEU A 129 -9.40 46.64 10.14
C LEU A 129 -9.87 48.06 10.51
N GLN A 130 -11.18 48.27 10.66
CA GLN A 130 -11.76 49.57 11.02
C GLN A 130 -11.63 49.88 12.52
N PHE A 131 -11.69 48.87 13.39
CA PHE A 131 -11.57 49.06 14.85
C PHE A 131 -10.11 49.12 15.34
N ALA A 132 -9.12 48.88 14.47
CA ALA A 132 -7.72 48.91 14.83
C ALA A 132 -7.10 50.29 14.57
N SER A 133 -7.33 51.24 15.49
CA SER A 133 -6.85 52.64 15.39
C SER A 133 -5.34 52.78 15.16
N ASN A 134 -4.57 51.78 15.59
CA ASN A 134 -3.11 51.78 15.56
C ASN A 134 -2.51 51.20 14.27
N VAL A 135 -3.32 50.78 13.31
CA VAL A 135 -2.84 50.27 12.01
C VAL A 135 -2.45 51.44 11.11
N VAL A 136 -1.17 51.45 10.72
CA VAL A 136 -0.57 52.45 9.82
C VAL A 136 -0.31 51.86 8.44
N PHE A 137 -0.12 50.54 8.36
CA PHE A 137 0.34 49.87 7.16
C PHE A 137 -0.41 48.56 6.91
N VAL A 138 -0.60 48.20 5.65
CA VAL A 138 -1.23 46.94 5.24
C VAL A 138 -0.49 46.27 4.08
N SER A 139 -0.53 44.94 4.05
CA SER A 139 0.03 44.09 3.00
C SER A 139 -0.97 43.02 2.61
N LEU A 140 -1.05 42.70 1.31
CA LEU A 140 -1.85 41.60 0.78
C LEU A 140 -0.95 40.66 -0.03
N TYR A 141 -0.96 39.37 0.29
CA TYR A 141 -0.20 38.34 -0.43
C TYR A 141 -0.94 37.00 -0.47
N GLN A 142 -0.43 36.03 -1.23
CA GLN A 142 -0.95 34.66 -1.26
C GLN A 142 0.04 33.69 -0.61
N ASN A 143 -0.48 32.76 0.20
CA ASN A 143 0.33 31.69 0.78
C ASN A 143 0.59 30.54 -0.23
N LYS A 144 1.30 29.50 0.21
CA LYS A 144 1.61 28.32 -0.64
C LYS A 144 0.36 27.61 -1.19
N ASP A 145 -0.76 27.70 -0.48
CA ASP A 145 -2.05 27.12 -0.87
C ASP A 145 -2.91 28.09 -1.70
N LYS A 146 -2.34 29.20 -2.16
CA LYS A 146 -3.02 30.27 -2.94
C LYS A 146 -4.16 30.97 -2.20
N LYS A 147 -4.23 30.87 -0.87
CA LYS A 147 -5.15 31.65 -0.04
C LYS A 147 -4.60 33.06 0.15
N SER A 148 -5.48 34.06 0.02
CA SER A 148 -5.11 35.47 0.20
C SER A 148 -5.07 35.81 1.69
N ILE A 149 -4.00 36.50 2.11
CA ILE A 149 -3.74 36.91 3.49
C ILE A 149 -3.51 38.42 3.51
N ILE A 150 -4.17 39.12 4.45
CA ILE A 150 -3.88 40.52 4.78
C ILE A 150 -3.14 40.56 6.11
N GLU A 151 -2.02 41.26 6.14
CA GLU A 151 -1.30 41.59 7.38
C GLU A 151 -1.32 43.11 7.57
N ALA A 152 -1.57 43.54 8.81
CA ALA A 152 -1.62 44.94 9.20
C ALA A 152 -0.56 45.25 10.25
N PHE A 153 0.11 46.39 10.11
CA PHE A 153 1.27 46.76 10.92
C PHE A 153 1.11 48.15 11.54
N GLY A 154 1.72 48.35 12.71
CA GLY A 154 1.79 49.63 13.39
C GLY A 154 2.91 50.53 12.89
N THR A 155 3.09 51.69 13.51
CA THR A 155 4.11 52.70 13.14
C THR A 155 5.54 52.14 13.13
N SER A 156 5.85 51.21 14.04
CA SER A 156 7.17 50.57 14.14
C SER A 156 7.29 49.29 13.31
N MET A 157 6.39 49.04 12.36
CA MET A 157 6.31 47.82 11.54
C MET A 157 6.15 46.52 12.33
N ASN A 158 5.68 46.60 13.58
CA ASN A 158 5.23 45.44 14.33
C ASN A 158 3.89 44.94 13.77
N LEU A 159 3.77 43.62 13.58
CA LEU A 159 2.54 42.99 13.13
C LEU A 159 1.46 43.14 14.20
N LEU A 160 0.34 43.78 13.85
CA LEU A 160 -0.80 44.02 14.74
C LEU A 160 -1.93 43.02 14.51
N LEU A 161 -2.17 42.66 13.25
CA LEU A 161 -3.29 41.80 12.87
C LEU A 161 -2.94 40.99 11.61
N THR A 162 -3.39 39.73 11.58
CA THR A 162 -3.35 38.88 10.39
C THR A 162 -4.75 38.34 10.09
N ILE A 163 -5.20 38.53 8.86
CA ILE A 163 -6.44 37.96 8.33
C ILE A 163 -6.03 36.83 7.37
N SER A 164 -6.07 35.59 7.87
CA SER A 164 -5.56 34.40 7.17
C SER A 164 -6.48 33.86 6.08
N GLU A 165 -7.77 34.22 6.09
CA GLU A 165 -8.77 33.81 5.10
C GLU A 165 -9.54 35.03 4.58
N VAL A 166 -8.87 35.79 3.70
CA VAL A 166 -9.45 36.98 3.08
C VAL A 166 -10.45 36.57 2.01
N SER A 167 -11.69 37.08 2.10
CA SER A 167 -12.71 36.81 1.08
C SER A 167 -12.28 37.38 -0.29
N PRO A 168 -12.69 36.75 -1.41
CA PRO A 168 -12.37 37.24 -2.75
C PRO A 168 -12.80 38.70 -2.98
N GLU A 169 -13.93 39.11 -2.39
CA GLU A 169 -14.46 40.48 -2.46
C GLU A 169 -13.52 41.46 -1.79
N LEU A 170 -13.03 41.13 -0.59
CA LEU A 170 -12.13 41.98 0.19
C LEU A 170 -10.76 42.12 -0.50
N ALA A 171 -10.20 41.01 -1.01
CA ALA A 171 -8.96 41.03 -1.77
C ALA A 171 -9.09 41.85 -3.08
N LYS A 172 -10.28 41.81 -3.73
CA LYS A 172 -10.56 42.60 -4.93
C LYS A 172 -10.71 44.09 -4.61
N ALA A 173 -11.37 44.43 -3.50
CA ALA A 173 -11.49 45.82 -3.02
C ALA A 173 -10.11 46.42 -2.73
N TYR A 174 -9.25 45.69 -2.01
CA TYR A 174 -7.86 46.05 -1.76
C TYR A 174 -7.11 46.40 -3.06
N LYS A 175 -7.09 45.45 -4.01
CA LYS A 175 -6.37 45.62 -5.28
C LYS A 175 -6.94 46.76 -6.13
N LYS A 176 -8.26 46.96 -6.09
CA LYS A 176 -8.94 48.06 -6.80
C LYS A 176 -8.52 49.41 -6.23
N HIS A 177 -8.46 49.55 -4.90
CA HIS A 177 -8.06 50.80 -4.26
C HIS A 177 -6.60 51.15 -4.56
N VAL A 178 -5.68 50.19 -4.34
CA VAL A 178 -4.25 50.38 -4.64
C VAL A 178 -4.02 50.81 -6.10
N LYS A 179 -4.72 50.17 -7.04
CA LYS A 179 -4.58 50.49 -8.46
C LYS A 179 -5.29 51.80 -8.84
N GLY A 180 -6.44 52.09 -8.24
CA GLY A 180 -7.25 53.28 -8.53
C GLY A 180 -6.58 54.57 -8.09
N GLU A 181 -6.00 54.58 -6.89
CA GLU A 181 -5.28 55.72 -6.30
C GLU A 181 -3.79 55.78 -6.74
N GLY A 182 -3.33 54.80 -7.53
CA GLY A 182 -1.94 54.75 -8.00
C GLY A 182 -0.91 54.63 -6.87
N LEU A 183 -1.26 53.98 -5.76
CA LEU A 183 -0.39 53.89 -4.58
C LEU A 183 0.88 53.11 -4.88
N LYS A 184 2.03 53.67 -4.48
CA LYS A 184 3.33 52.99 -4.61
C LYS A 184 3.62 52.14 -3.36
N PRO A 185 3.99 50.85 -3.52
CA PRO A 185 4.34 50.01 -2.39
C PRO A 185 5.69 50.40 -1.79
N THR A 186 5.79 50.33 -0.47
CA THR A 186 7.07 50.29 0.24
C THR A 186 7.48 48.83 0.44
N LYS A 187 8.69 48.45 0.03
CA LYS A 187 9.17 47.07 0.09
C LYS A 187 9.87 46.78 1.41
N TYR A 188 9.38 45.80 2.15
CA TYR A 188 9.98 45.34 3.41
C TYR A 188 10.58 43.94 3.30
N LYS A 189 11.56 43.66 4.15
CA LYS A 189 12.17 42.34 4.35
C LYS A 189 12.00 41.94 5.82
N HIS A 190 11.25 40.88 6.08
CA HIS A 190 11.14 40.29 7.41
C HIS A 190 12.15 39.13 7.52
N TYR A 191 13.12 39.29 8.42
CA TYR A 191 14.08 38.25 8.78
C TYR A 191 13.49 37.40 9.90
N PHE A 192 13.44 36.09 9.69
CA PHE A 192 13.03 35.14 10.72
C PHE A 192 14.22 34.87 11.65
N SER A 193 13.97 34.64 12.93
CA SER A 193 15.00 34.20 13.87
C SER A 193 15.58 32.85 13.43
N ASP A 194 16.87 32.63 13.70
CA ASP A 194 17.51 31.35 13.47
C ASP A 194 16.75 30.23 14.17
N ALA A 195 16.38 29.19 13.41
CA ALA A 195 15.67 28.04 13.93
C ALA A 195 16.53 26.80 13.74
N LYS A 196 16.72 26.01 14.81
CA LYS A 196 17.21 24.63 14.66
C LYS A 196 16.14 23.84 13.93
N THR A 197 16.43 23.48 12.69
CA THR A 197 15.58 22.63 11.87
C THR A 197 16.22 21.25 11.75
N TYR A 198 15.41 20.23 11.48
CA TYR A 198 15.88 18.88 11.21
C TYR A 198 15.22 18.38 9.93
N ASN A 199 15.95 17.56 9.18
CA ASN A 199 15.34 16.74 8.14
C ASN A 199 14.64 15.55 8.79
N THR A 200 13.67 14.94 8.12
CA THR A 200 13.09 13.68 8.61
C THR A 200 13.48 12.55 7.68
N THR A 201 14.10 11.51 8.24
CA THR A 201 14.34 10.26 7.52
C THR A 201 13.25 9.27 7.88
N LYS A 202 12.68 8.61 6.87
CA LYS A 202 11.69 7.56 7.08
C LYS A 202 12.40 6.27 7.44
N VAL A 203 12.27 5.84 8.70
CA VAL A 203 12.89 4.63 9.25
C VAL A 203 11.84 3.53 9.36
N LYS A 204 12.23 2.30 9.01
CA LYS A 204 11.39 1.12 9.19
C LYS A 204 11.77 0.43 10.50
N ASP A 205 10.84 0.36 11.42
CA ASP A 205 10.98 -0.33 12.71
C ASP A 205 10.28 -1.68 12.63
N ASN A 206 11.03 -2.77 12.53
CA ASN A 206 10.44 -4.10 12.50
C ASN A 206 10.41 -4.71 13.90
N PHE A 207 9.53 -5.68 14.10
CA PHE A 207 9.30 -6.33 15.38
C PHE A 207 8.70 -7.73 15.12
N TRP A 208 8.81 -8.58 16.12
CA TRP A 208 8.01 -9.78 16.25
C TRP A 208 6.64 -9.40 16.80
N VAL A 209 5.60 -9.89 16.13
CA VAL A 209 4.24 -9.88 16.65
C VAL A 209 4.12 -11.07 17.57
N THR A 210 3.67 -10.82 18.79
CA THR A 210 3.30 -11.85 19.78
C THR A 210 1.80 -11.74 20.04
N PRO A 211 1.09 -12.86 20.29
CA PRO A 211 -0.33 -12.79 20.63
C PRO A 211 -0.55 -11.98 21.92
N GLU A 212 -1.55 -11.10 21.92
CA GLU A 212 -1.90 -10.26 23.09
C GLU A 212 -2.59 -11.08 24.20
N GLU A 213 -3.38 -12.10 23.84
CA GLU A 213 -4.11 -12.98 24.77
C GLU A 213 -3.94 -14.47 24.42
N GLY A 214 -3.87 -15.34 25.44
CA GLY A 214 -4.00 -16.79 25.32
C GLY A 214 -2.71 -17.63 25.26
N GLU A 215 -1.58 -17.08 24.78
CA GLU A 215 -0.30 -17.81 24.71
C GLU A 215 0.91 -16.93 25.09
N PRO A 216 1.34 -16.90 26.37
CA PRO A 216 2.55 -16.18 26.79
C PRO A 216 3.83 -16.89 26.34
N LEU A 217 4.95 -16.16 26.36
CA LEU A 217 6.28 -16.74 26.28
C LEU A 217 6.63 -17.35 27.64
N TYR A 218 6.97 -18.65 27.68
CA TYR A 218 7.53 -19.25 28.89
C TYR A 218 9.03 -19.48 28.78
N TRP A 219 9.74 -19.17 29.85
CA TRP A 219 11.13 -19.53 30.09
C TRP A 219 11.20 -20.67 31.09
N LEU A 220 11.86 -21.76 30.72
CA LEU A 220 12.00 -22.95 31.54
C LEU A 220 13.45 -23.09 31.96
N PHE A 221 13.70 -23.13 33.26
CA PHE A 221 15.01 -23.38 33.86
C PHE A 221 14.95 -24.71 34.61
N GLU A 222 15.69 -25.70 34.13
CA GLU A 222 15.79 -27.02 34.76
C GLU A 222 17.14 -27.14 35.47
N SER A 223 17.10 -27.38 36.77
CA SER A 223 18.29 -27.67 37.59
C SER A 223 18.22 -29.12 38.11
N GLY A 224 19.38 -29.78 38.16
CA GLY A 224 19.52 -31.12 38.74
C GLY A 224 19.32 -31.15 40.26
N ASN A 225 19.80 -32.22 40.91
CA ASN A 225 19.61 -32.44 42.35
C ASN A 225 20.27 -31.36 43.24
N ASN A 226 21.30 -30.67 42.73
CA ASN A 226 21.99 -29.57 43.42
C ASN A 226 21.51 -28.20 42.90
N SER A 227 20.21 -27.91 43.03
CA SER A 227 19.64 -26.63 42.60
C SER A 227 20.22 -25.47 43.42
N LEU A 228 20.77 -24.47 42.73
CA LEU A 228 21.24 -23.23 43.35
C LEU A 228 20.11 -22.18 43.51
N TRP A 229 18.89 -22.51 43.09
CA TRP A 229 17.69 -21.72 43.34
C TRP A 229 17.23 -21.90 44.80
N GLY A 230 17.94 -21.28 45.72
CA GLY A 230 17.72 -21.40 47.17
C GLY A 230 16.80 -20.34 47.79
N ASN A 231 16.57 -20.48 49.09
CA ASN A 231 15.81 -19.54 49.91
C ASN A 231 16.53 -18.17 49.94
N GLY A 232 15.85 -17.13 49.46
CA GLY A 232 16.38 -15.78 49.27
C GLY A 232 16.59 -15.39 47.80
N VAL A 233 17.06 -16.31 46.95
CA VAL A 233 17.30 -16.03 45.51
C VAL A 233 15.99 -15.87 44.74
N LEU A 234 14.98 -16.71 45.04
CA LEU A 234 13.69 -16.65 44.35
C LEU A 234 12.89 -15.38 44.68
N PRO A 235 12.71 -14.99 45.96
CA PRO A 235 12.10 -13.70 46.27
C PRO A 235 12.84 -12.52 45.63
N HIS A 236 14.17 -12.54 45.64
CA HIS A 236 14.97 -11.50 44.99
C HIS A 236 14.75 -11.45 43.47
N LEU A 237 14.64 -12.61 42.84
CA LEU A 237 14.27 -12.72 41.43
C LEU A 237 12.89 -12.11 41.17
N ASP A 238 11.88 -12.44 41.99
CA ASP A 238 10.51 -11.93 41.83
C ASP A 238 10.46 -10.40 41.90
N GLU A 239 11.20 -9.79 42.84
CA GLU A 239 11.35 -8.34 42.95
C GLU A 239 12.03 -7.72 41.71
N CYS A 240 12.99 -8.42 41.11
CA CYS A 240 13.62 -8.00 39.86
C CYS A 240 12.65 -8.08 38.68
N LEU A 241 11.88 -9.17 38.58
CA LEU A 241 10.93 -9.42 37.50
C LEU A 241 9.77 -8.40 37.53
N ALA A 242 9.24 -8.09 38.72
CA ALA A 242 8.18 -7.10 38.91
C ALA A 242 8.56 -5.70 38.39
N ARG A 243 9.85 -5.36 38.40
CA ARG A 243 10.38 -4.08 37.90
C ARG A 243 10.70 -4.08 36.41
N MET A 244 10.68 -5.24 35.75
CA MET A 244 11.03 -5.37 34.34
C MET A 244 9.83 -5.03 33.45
N THR A 245 9.56 -3.73 33.27
CA THR A 245 8.47 -3.24 32.41
C THR A 245 8.86 -3.08 30.94
N TYR A 246 10.15 -3.20 30.64
CA TYR A 246 10.71 -3.04 29.30
C TYR A 246 11.83 -4.04 29.06
N PHE A 247 11.72 -4.79 27.95
CA PHE A 247 12.66 -5.85 27.61
C PHE A 247 12.95 -5.86 26.11
N GLY A 248 13.97 -5.11 25.69
CA GLY A 248 14.37 -5.00 24.28
C GLY A 248 14.49 -3.56 23.80
N ARG A 249 13.94 -3.28 22.63
CA ARG A 249 13.82 -1.95 22.00
C ARG A 249 12.42 -1.77 21.39
N ALA A 250 12.13 -0.60 20.80
CA ALA A 250 10.97 -0.39 19.93
C ALA A 250 9.64 -0.91 20.49
N GLU A 251 9.14 -0.28 21.57
CA GLU A 251 7.85 -0.61 22.21
C GLU A 251 7.73 -2.05 22.75
N SER A 252 8.85 -2.72 23.06
CA SER A 252 8.88 -4.03 23.74
C SER A 252 8.53 -3.92 25.23
N ILE A 253 7.33 -3.39 25.52
CA ILE A 253 6.75 -3.37 26.87
C ILE A 253 6.46 -4.80 27.27
N THR A 254 6.82 -5.17 28.49
CA THR A 254 6.68 -6.55 28.96
C THR A 254 6.15 -6.62 30.38
N CYS A 255 5.47 -7.72 30.68
CA CYS A 255 5.19 -8.18 32.03
C CYS A 255 5.80 -9.57 32.17
N ILE A 256 6.66 -9.78 33.16
CA ILE A 256 7.29 -11.07 33.43
C ILE A 256 7.13 -11.44 34.90
N GLU A 257 6.76 -12.67 35.18
CA GLU A 257 6.51 -13.18 36.53
C GLU A 257 6.96 -14.65 36.65
N ARG A 258 7.33 -15.06 37.86
CA ARG A 258 7.58 -16.48 38.17
C ARG A 258 6.24 -17.17 38.43
N VAL A 259 6.07 -18.38 37.91
CA VAL A 259 4.86 -19.20 38.13
C VAL A 259 5.07 -20.09 39.36
N GLU A 260 4.16 -19.99 40.33
CA GLU A 260 4.29 -20.70 41.63
C GLU A 260 3.68 -22.11 41.65
N ASN A 261 2.73 -22.42 40.76
CA ASN A 261 2.04 -23.71 40.73
C ASN A 261 2.68 -24.73 39.77
N ASP A 262 2.62 -26.01 40.17
CA ASP A 262 3.20 -27.16 39.48
C ASP A 262 2.67 -27.29 38.04
N SER A 263 3.46 -26.80 37.10
CA SER A 263 3.13 -26.70 35.68
C SER A 263 3.83 -27.81 34.90
N ALA A 264 3.69 -29.05 35.38
CA ALA A 264 4.12 -30.27 34.69
C ALA A 264 3.58 -30.34 33.24
N THR A 265 2.48 -29.62 32.95
CA THR A 265 1.83 -29.53 31.64
C THR A 265 2.51 -28.60 30.62
N ILE A 266 3.33 -27.64 31.06
CA ILE A 266 3.96 -26.68 30.16
C ILE A 266 5.24 -27.31 29.61
N LEU A 267 5.20 -27.87 28.41
CA LEU A 267 6.39 -28.45 27.77
C LEU A 267 7.10 -27.43 26.87
N PRO A 268 8.45 -27.48 26.78
CA PRO A 268 9.20 -26.64 25.85
C PRO A 268 8.81 -27.00 24.42
N ASN A 269 8.74 -25.98 23.55
CA ASN A 269 8.63 -26.16 22.10
C ASN A 269 9.83 -25.54 21.36
N CYS A 270 10.80 -25.02 22.12
CA CYS A 270 12.04 -24.47 21.61
C CYS A 270 13.21 -24.82 22.54
N GLU A 271 14.19 -25.54 22.03
CA GLU A 271 15.32 -26.07 22.80
C GLU A 271 16.65 -25.50 22.32
N LEU A 272 17.61 -25.37 23.25
CA LEU A 272 19.00 -25.01 22.95
C LEU A 272 19.81 -26.23 22.48
N ARG A 273 20.58 -26.04 21.43
CA ARG A 273 21.54 -26.99 20.87
C ARG A 273 22.93 -26.36 20.82
N ALA A 274 23.96 -27.20 20.94
CA ALA A 274 25.35 -26.78 20.78
C ALA A 274 25.74 -26.55 19.30
N PHE A 275 25.06 -27.23 18.38
CA PHE A 275 25.33 -27.17 16.94
C PHE A 275 24.13 -26.62 16.15
N ARG A 276 24.42 -26.05 14.98
CA ARG A 276 23.41 -25.46 14.09
C ARG A 276 22.63 -26.55 13.37
N THR A 277 21.32 -26.45 13.34
CA THR A 277 20.43 -27.27 12.49
C THR A 277 19.74 -26.39 11.44
N ALA A 278 19.01 -27.02 10.50
CA ALA A 278 18.37 -26.32 9.39
C ALA A 278 17.33 -25.27 9.83
N ILE A 279 16.72 -25.46 11.01
CA ILE A 279 15.66 -24.61 11.56
C ILE A 279 16.09 -23.79 12.77
N ALA A 280 17.32 -23.99 13.26
CA ALA A 280 17.83 -23.32 14.44
C ALA A 280 18.35 -21.91 14.15
N VAL A 281 18.22 -21.04 15.14
CA VAL A 281 18.73 -19.65 15.09
C VAL A 281 19.79 -19.42 16.16
N PRO A 282 20.81 -18.60 15.89
CA PRO A 282 21.82 -18.27 16.89
C PRO A 282 21.20 -17.48 18.04
N VAL A 283 21.51 -17.87 19.27
CA VAL A 283 21.04 -17.22 20.50
C VAL A 283 22.21 -17.12 21.48
N LEU A 284 22.43 -15.92 22.01
CA LEU A 284 23.51 -15.66 22.96
C LEU A 284 23.10 -16.12 24.36
N CYS A 285 23.87 -17.03 24.94
CA CYS A 285 23.63 -17.61 26.27
C CYS A 285 24.82 -17.31 27.19
N PRO A 286 24.64 -17.28 28.52
CA PRO A 286 25.79 -17.37 29.42
C PRO A 286 26.48 -18.74 29.30
N THR A 287 27.78 -18.79 29.58
CA THR A 287 28.48 -20.05 29.85
C THR A 287 28.08 -20.58 31.22
N ASP A 288 28.22 -21.89 31.43
CA ASP A 288 27.78 -22.55 32.66
C ASP A 288 28.58 -22.07 33.89
N ASP A 289 29.77 -21.53 33.68
CA ASP A 289 30.72 -20.99 34.67
C ASP A 289 30.79 -19.46 34.71
N ALA A 290 29.89 -18.75 34.00
CA ALA A 290 29.92 -17.29 33.92
C ALA A 290 29.82 -16.63 35.30
N THR A 291 30.68 -15.64 35.56
CA THR A 291 30.71 -14.92 36.84
C THR A 291 29.84 -13.67 36.81
N PHE A 292 29.43 -13.18 38.00
CA PHE A 292 28.68 -11.93 38.12
C PHE A 292 29.40 -10.75 37.45
N ALA A 293 30.72 -10.62 37.67
CA ALA A 293 31.53 -9.57 37.05
C ALA A 293 31.51 -9.62 35.51
N GLN A 294 31.58 -10.82 34.92
CA GLN A 294 31.51 -11.01 33.47
C GLN A 294 30.13 -10.64 32.90
N VAL A 295 29.04 -10.94 33.61
CA VAL A 295 27.69 -10.61 33.14
C VAL A 295 27.37 -9.12 33.32
N ALA A 296 27.83 -8.52 34.43
CA ALA A 296 27.59 -7.13 34.80
C ALA A 296 28.43 -6.11 34.00
N CYS A 297 29.40 -6.58 33.22
CA CYS A 297 30.31 -5.74 32.47
C CYS A 297 29.62 -4.73 31.54
N SER A 298 30.21 -3.53 31.42
CA SER A 298 29.74 -2.46 30.55
C SER A 298 30.22 -2.65 29.11
N THR A 299 29.35 -2.35 28.14
CA THR A 299 29.67 -2.42 26.70
C THR A 299 30.79 -1.47 26.27
N GLY A 300 31.08 -0.44 27.07
CA GLY A 300 32.13 0.56 26.81
C GLY A 300 33.52 0.19 27.34
N GLU A 301 33.66 -0.89 28.11
CA GLU A 301 34.96 -1.33 28.62
C GLU A 301 35.87 -1.83 27.49
N LYS A 302 37.16 -1.43 27.50
CA LYS A 302 38.12 -1.74 26.42
C LYS A 302 38.25 -3.24 26.13
N ALA A 303 38.17 -4.08 27.16
CA ALA A 303 38.23 -5.55 27.03
C ALA A 303 37.05 -6.13 26.21
N ILE A 304 35.93 -5.40 26.14
CA ILE A 304 34.69 -5.81 25.47
C ILE A 304 34.48 -5.03 24.17
N ALA A 305 35.05 -3.82 24.09
CA ALA A 305 34.95 -2.91 22.95
C ALA A 305 35.38 -3.53 21.61
N ASN A 306 36.20 -4.57 21.61
CA ASN A 306 36.67 -5.25 20.40
C ASN A 306 36.17 -6.70 20.24
N SER A 307 35.40 -7.22 21.19
CA SER A 307 34.92 -8.61 21.12
C SER A 307 33.54 -8.73 20.45
N THR A 308 33.34 -9.74 19.61
CA THR A 308 32.03 -10.09 19.02
C THR A 308 31.13 -10.86 19.98
N THR A 309 31.71 -11.44 21.04
CA THR A 309 31.01 -12.18 22.10
C THR A 309 31.45 -11.64 23.47
N PRO A 310 30.53 -11.22 24.36
CA PRO A 310 30.93 -10.71 25.67
C PRO A 310 31.54 -11.81 26.55
N PRO A 311 32.41 -11.46 27.52
CA PRO A 311 32.95 -12.41 28.49
C PRO A 311 31.84 -13.18 29.21
N GLY A 312 32.04 -14.48 29.45
CA GLY A 312 31.05 -15.34 30.09
C GLY A 312 29.82 -15.64 29.21
N ALA A 313 29.85 -15.32 27.91
CA ALA A 313 28.78 -15.65 26.98
C ALA A 313 29.26 -16.57 25.84
N VAL A 314 28.32 -17.32 25.29
CA VAL A 314 28.53 -18.27 24.20
C VAL A 314 27.34 -18.26 23.25
N TRP A 315 27.61 -18.33 21.95
CA TRP A 315 26.57 -18.52 20.94
C TRP A 315 26.13 -19.99 20.91
N LYS A 316 24.85 -20.24 21.19
CA LYS A 316 24.18 -21.53 21.02
C LYS A 316 23.12 -21.39 19.92
N TYR A 317 22.42 -22.48 19.61
CA TYR A 317 21.40 -22.50 18.56
C TYR A 317 20.04 -22.93 19.11
N ALA A 318 19.01 -22.11 18.98
CA ALA A 318 17.66 -22.42 19.43
C ALA A 318 16.81 -23.00 18.28
N GLU A 319 16.31 -24.21 18.44
CA GLU A 319 15.40 -24.84 17.48
C GLU A 319 13.99 -24.35 17.69
N ARG A 320 13.44 -23.61 16.72
CA ARG A 320 12.09 -23.02 16.82
C ARG A 320 11.03 -24.01 16.33
N PRO A 321 9.81 -23.95 16.88
CA PRO A 321 8.71 -24.73 16.34
C PRO A 321 8.46 -24.34 14.88
N ALA A 322 8.02 -25.30 14.07
CA ALA A 322 7.67 -25.03 12.68
C ALA A 322 6.56 -23.98 12.65
N VAL A 323 6.79 -22.89 11.91
CA VAL A 323 5.78 -21.85 11.71
C VAL A 323 4.62 -22.49 10.96
N SER A 324 3.47 -22.65 11.61
CA SER A 324 2.23 -22.93 10.91
C SER A 324 2.02 -21.76 9.96
N LYS A 325 2.01 -22.03 8.65
CA LYS A 325 1.68 -20.98 7.67
C LYS A 325 0.34 -20.41 8.10
N ILE A 326 0.31 -19.18 8.58
CA ILE A 326 -0.94 -18.48 8.89
C ILE A 326 -1.74 -18.48 7.59
N ILE A 327 -2.71 -19.39 7.51
CA ILE A 327 -3.73 -19.36 6.47
C ILE A 327 -4.53 -18.13 6.83
N ARG A 328 -4.22 -17.00 6.18
CA ARG A 328 -5.03 -15.79 6.33
C ARG A 328 -6.48 -16.25 6.12
N PRO A 329 -7.38 -16.06 7.10
CA PRO A 329 -8.77 -16.41 6.89
C PRO A 329 -9.20 -15.69 5.61
N LEU A 330 -9.61 -16.47 4.61
CA LEU A 330 -10.18 -15.93 3.39
C LEU A 330 -11.34 -15.05 3.86
N LYS A 331 -11.23 -13.73 3.68
CA LYS A 331 -12.35 -12.83 3.98
C LYS A 331 -13.59 -13.45 3.35
N ALA A 332 -14.66 -13.62 4.13
CA ALA A 332 -15.93 -14.12 3.64
C ALA A 332 -16.24 -13.37 2.33
N ALA A 333 -16.43 -14.14 1.26
CA ALA A 333 -16.62 -13.56 -0.05
C ALA A 333 -17.88 -12.70 0.00
N ARG A 334 -17.74 -11.39 -0.29
CA ARG A 334 -18.91 -10.55 -0.51
C ARG A 334 -19.71 -11.16 -1.66
N GLU A 335 -20.97 -11.49 -1.41
CA GLU A 335 -21.89 -11.87 -2.47
C GLU A 335 -22.37 -10.62 -3.19
N PHE A 336 -22.29 -10.64 -4.52
CA PHE A 336 -22.78 -9.58 -5.38
C PHE A 336 -24.00 -10.05 -6.15
N SER A 337 -25.04 -9.24 -6.20
CA SER A 337 -26.17 -9.46 -7.10
C SER A 337 -25.68 -9.49 -8.56
N PRO A 338 -26.26 -10.33 -9.44
CA PRO A 338 -25.83 -10.39 -10.83
C PRO A 338 -26.01 -9.05 -11.57
N VAL A 339 -24.98 -8.62 -12.31
CA VAL A 339 -25.01 -7.35 -13.08
C VAL A 339 -24.47 -7.54 -14.49
N SER A 340 -25.06 -6.87 -15.47
CA SER A 340 -24.57 -6.88 -16.87
C SER A 340 -23.38 -5.92 -17.11
N ILE A 341 -23.12 -5.02 -16.16
CA ILE A 341 -22.12 -3.95 -16.28
C ILE A 341 -21.27 -3.90 -15.00
N VAL A 342 -19.95 -3.93 -15.17
CA VAL A 342 -18.97 -3.62 -14.11
C VAL A 342 -18.08 -2.49 -14.62
N GLN A 343 -17.88 -1.44 -13.82
CA GLN A 343 -17.17 -0.25 -14.26
C GLN A 343 -16.04 0.17 -13.31
N PHE A 344 -15.00 0.76 -13.90
CA PHE A 344 -13.80 1.24 -13.21
C PHE A 344 -13.41 2.62 -13.72
N ALA A 345 -12.97 3.50 -12.81
CA ALA A 345 -12.26 4.72 -13.17
C ALA A 345 -10.81 4.37 -13.55
N VAL A 346 -10.31 4.99 -14.62
CA VAL A 346 -8.94 4.82 -15.09
C VAL A 346 -8.10 5.97 -14.56
N GLY A 347 -7.05 5.65 -13.80
CA GLY A 347 -6.10 6.63 -13.27
C GLY A 347 -4.67 6.33 -13.71
N GLY A 348 -3.90 7.35 -14.09
CA GLY A 348 -2.50 7.20 -14.45
C GLY A 348 -1.79 8.56 -14.55
N ARG A 349 -0.46 8.55 -14.42
CA ARG A 349 0.35 9.76 -14.64
C ARG A 349 0.38 10.17 -16.12
N VAL A 350 0.39 9.18 -17.01
CA VAL A 350 0.39 9.33 -18.46
C VAL A 350 -0.65 8.37 -19.03
N PHE A 351 -1.52 8.90 -19.89
CA PHE A 351 -2.57 8.11 -20.52
C PHE A 351 -2.09 7.51 -21.86
N PRO A 352 -2.50 6.27 -22.18
CA PRO A 352 -2.11 5.58 -23.39
C PRO A 352 -2.75 6.23 -24.63
N PRO A 353 -2.04 6.28 -25.78
CA PRO A 353 -2.66 6.61 -27.05
C PRO A 353 -3.68 5.53 -27.46
N LEU A 354 -4.63 5.88 -28.33
CA LEU A 354 -5.73 5.00 -28.76
C LEU A 354 -5.26 3.62 -29.26
N LYS A 355 -4.15 3.57 -30.00
CA LYS A 355 -3.53 2.32 -30.49
C LYS A 355 -3.16 1.31 -29.39
N SER A 356 -3.01 1.77 -28.14
CA SER A 356 -2.64 0.96 -26.99
C SER A 356 -3.83 0.54 -26.12
N TRP A 357 -5.05 1.01 -26.43
CA TRP A 357 -6.24 0.74 -25.62
C TRP A 357 -6.64 -0.73 -25.61
N LEU A 358 -6.62 -1.40 -26.76
CA LEU A 358 -6.91 -2.83 -26.89
C LEU A 358 -6.02 -3.69 -25.96
N ARG A 359 -4.76 -3.29 -25.78
CA ARG A 359 -3.85 -4.02 -24.90
C ARG A 359 -4.29 -3.96 -23.43
N ILE A 360 -4.87 -2.85 -23.00
CA ILE A 360 -5.30 -2.66 -21.61
C ILE A 360 -6.50 -3.55 -21.32
N THR A 361 -7.49 -3.56 -22.21
CA THR A 361 -8.69 -4.41 -22.09
C THR A 361 -8.33 -5.89 -22.17
N GLU A 362 -7.41 -6.29 -23.06
CA GLU A 362 -6.86 -7.66 -23.12
C GLU A 362 -6.17 -8.08 -21.83
N LYS A 363 -5.30 -7.21 -21.31
CA LYS A 363 -4.50 -7.49 -20.12
C LYS A 363 -5.41 -7.60 -18.90
N PHE A 364 -6.36 -6.67 -18.75
CA PHE A 364 -7.35 -6.69 -17.69
C PHE A 364 -8.14 -8.00 -17.72
N ARG A 365 -8.72 -8.35 -18.88
CA ARG A 365 -9.44 -9.62 -19.05
C ARG A 365 -8.57 -10.83 -18.72
N GLY A 366 -7.32 -10.86 -19.18
CA GLY A 366 -6.38 -11.95 -18.90
C GLY A 366 -6.04 -12.09 -17.42
N ILE A 367 -6.00 -10.97 -16.67
CA ILE A 367 -5.82 -10.96 -15.22
C ILE A 367 -7.10 -11.46 -14.53
N THR A 368 -8.28 -10.99 -14.94
CA THR A 368 -9.58 -11.49 -14.43
C THR A 368 -9.70 -13.02 -14.56
N ILE A 369 -9.41 -13.56 -15.74
CA ILE A 369 -9.44 -15.02 -15.98
C ILE A 369 -8.44 -15.77 -15.08
N ARG A 370 -7.28 -15.16 -14.80
CA ARG A 370 -6.30 -15.74 -13.87
C ARG A 370 -6.83 -15.75 -12.43
N HIS A 371 -7.51 -14.69 -11.99
CA HIS A 371 -8.13 -14.65 -10.66
C HIS A 371 -9.25 -15.68 -10.52
N VAL A 372 -10.05 -15.89 -11.57
CA VAL A 372 -11.04 -16.98 -11.61
C VAL A 372 -10.36 -18.34 -11.40
N ALA A 373 -9.32 -18.65 -12.19
CA ALA A 373 -8.64 -19.94 -12.11
C ALA A 373 -8.03 -20.20 -10.71
N ARG A 374 -7.38 -19.18 -10.13
CA ARG A 374 -6.81 -19.23 -8.78
C ARG A 374 -7.88 -19.46 -7.72
N ARG A 375 -9.04 -18.82 -7.86
CA ARG A 375 -10.13 -18.94 -6.89
C ARG A 375 -10.76 -20.33 -6.91
N CYS A 376 -10.89 -20.94 -8.09
CA CYS A 376 -11.46 -22.28 -8.22
C CYS A 376 -10.59 -23.40 -7.63
N MET A 377 -9.25 -23.29 -7.74
CA MET A 377 -8.34 -24.40 -7.39
C MET A 377 -7.36 -24.09 -6.25
N GLY A 378 -7.34 -22.87 -5.73
CA GLY A 378 -6.44 -22.45 -4.64
C GLY A 378 -4.94 -22.33 -5.02
N ASP A 379 -4.54 -22.77 -6.21
CA ASP A 379 -3.15 -22.67 -6.69
C ASP A 379 -2.88 -21.31 -7.37
N PRO A 380 -1.91 -20.50 -6.88
CA PRO A 380 -1.55 -19.22 -7.49
C PRO A 380 -0.94 -19.32 -8.90
N LYS A 381 -0.42 -20.48 -9.30
CA LYS A 381 0.27 -20.71 -10.59
C LYS A 381 -0.62 -21.31 -11.67
N ILE A 382 -1.79 -21.84 -11.32
CA ILE A 382 -2.68 -22.52 -12.26
C ILE A 382 -3.10 -21.62 -13.42
N ARG A 383 -3.13 -22.20 -14.62
CA ARG A 383 -3.61 -21.53 -15.83
C ARG A 383 -5.04 -21.98 -16.13
N PHE A 384 -5.88 -21.07 -16.61
CA PHE A 384 -7.30 -21.37 -16.87
C PHE A 384 -7.54 -22.59 -17.80
N HIS A 385 -6.64 -22.85 -18.75
CA HIS A 385 -6.78 -23.99 -19.66
C HIS A 385 -6.51 -25.35 -18.99
N GLU A 386 -5.88 -25.37 -17.81
CA GLU A 386 -5.61 -26.55 -16.98
C GLU A 386 -6.78 -26.88 -16.06
N LEU A 387 -7.82 -26.05 -16.02
CA LEU A 387 -9.02 -26.30 -15.22
C LEU A 387 -9.86 -27.44 -15.81
N PRO A 388 -10.58 -28.20 -14.96
CA PRO A 388 -11.54 -29.21 -15.42
C PRO A 388 -12.55 -28.65 -16.45
N PRO A 389 -12.99 -29.45 -17.44
CA PRO A 389 -13.96 -29.03 -18.46
C PRO A 389 -15.24 -28.41 -17.89
N GLU A 390 -15.75 -28.94 -16.78
CA GLU A 390 -16.96 -28.45 -16.10
C GLU A 390 -16.79 -27.01 -15.60
N ILE A 391 -15.65 -26.72 -14.96
CA ILE A 391 -15.32 -25.37 -14.49
C ILE A 391 -15.10 -24.44 -15.69
N ARG A 392 -14.44 -24.91 -16.76
CA ARG A 392 -14.26 -24.11 -17.98
C ARG A 392 -15.59 -23.76 -18.65
N ALA A 393 -16.55 -24.69 -18.66
CA ALA A 393 -17.90 -24.47 -19.17
C ALA A 393 -18.63 -23.34 -18.41
N LYS A 394 -18.50 -23.30 -17.08
CA LYS A 394 -19.10 -22.28 -16.21
C LYS A 394 -18.69 -20.85 -16.59
N TYR A 395 -17.45 -20.65 -17.02
CA TYR A 395 -16.90 -19.34 -17.40
C TYR A 395 -16.78 -19.14 -18.91
N SER A 396 -17.54 -19.91 -19.70
CA SER A 396 -17.50 -19.85 -21.15
C SER A 396 -17.86 -18.46 -21.69
N LEU A 397 -18.86 -17.81 -21.07
CA LEU A 397 -19.29 -16.46 -21.40
C LEU A 397 -18.31 -15.36 -20.96
N LEU A 398 -17.40 -15.61 -20.02
CA LEU A 398 -16.30 -14.68 -19.71
C LEU A 398 -15.14 -14.86 -20.71
N THR A 399 -14.84 -16.12 -21.05
CA THR A 399 -13.69 -16.48 -21.87
C THR A 399 -13.97 -16.50 -23.38
N GLY A 400 -15.23 -16.41 -23.79
CA GLY A 400 -15.64 -16.52 -25.19
C GLY A 400 -15.31 -17.88 -25.81
N LYS A 401 -15.11 -18.90 -24.96
CA LYS A 401 -14.72 -20.25 -25.36
C LYS A 401 -15.53 -21.29 -24.62
N ASP A 402 -15.86 -22.39 -25.29
CA ASP A 402 -16.51 -23.53 -24.65
C ASP A 402 -15.53 -24.33 -23.78
N ALA A 403 -16.02 -25.42 -23.17
CA ALA A 403 -15.23 -26.32 -22.32
C ALA A 403 -14.01 -26.92 -23.05
N ASN A 404 -14.06 -27.05 -24.38
CA ASN A 404 -13.00 -27.60 -25.21
C ASN A 404 -12.04 -26.51 -25.73
N GLY A 405 -12.30 -25.23 -25.41
CA GLY A 405 -11.51 -24.10 -25.85
C GLY A 405 -11.84 -23.60 -27.25
N LYS A 406 -12.92 -24.09 -27.89
CA LYS A 406 -13.44 -23.61 -29.18
C LYS A 406 -14.20 -22.30 -28.96
N ARG A 407 -14.12 -21.39 -29.94
CA ARG A 407 -14.75 -20.06 -29.85
C ARG A 407 -16.28 -20.20 -29.83
N LEU A 408 -16.94 -19.42 -28.97
CA LEU A 408 -18.40 -19.33 -28.94
C LEU A 408 -18.94 -18.51 -30.13
N SER A 409 -20.12 -18.89 -30.62
CA SER A 409 -20.90 -18.15 -31.61
C SER A 409 -21.88 -17.16 -30.96
N GLY A 410 -22.39 -16.20 -31.75
CA GLY A 410 -23.47 -15.29 -31.34
C GLY A 410 -23.06 -14.14 -30.41
N HIS A 411 -21.77 -13.83 -30.27
CA HIS A 411 -21.26 -12.64 -29.58
C HIS A 411 -21.83 -12.39 -28.16
N ARG A 412 -22.25 -13.46 -27.46
CA ARG A 412 -22.86 -13.38 -26.11
C ARG A 412 -21.86 -13.21 -24.97
N HIS A 413 -20.56 -13.23 -25.27
CA HIS A 413 -19.51 -13.24 -24.28
C HIS A 413 -19.08 -11.83 -23.87
N ALA A 414 -18.36 -11.73 -22.75
CA ALA A 414 -17.96 -10.48 -22.15
C ALA A 414 -17.13 -9.61 -23.10
N ALA A 415 -17.53 -8.34 -23.20
CA ALA A 415 -16.82 -7.29 -23.89
C ALA A 415 -16.22 -6.28 -22.91
N PHE A 416 -15.07 -5.73 -23.25
CA PHE A 416 -14.28 -4.84 -22.40
C PHE A 416 -13.98 -3.56 -23.18
N PHE A 417 -14.49 -2.42 -22.69
CA PHE A 417 -14.44 -1.14 -23.36
C PHE A 417 -13.60 -0.14 -22.57
N LEU A 418 -12.89 0.73 -23.29
CA LEU A 418 -12.37 1.98 -22.73
C LEU A 418 -13.18 3.14 -23.29
N ILE A 419 -13.69 4.00 -22.42
CA ILE A 419 -14.46 5.20 -22.81
C ILE A 419 -13.60 6.45 -22.58
N PRO A 420 -13.43 7.31 -23.60
CA PRO A 420 -12.73 8.57 -23.46
C PRO A 420 -13.49 9.59 -22.60
N ASP A 421 -12.77 10.50 -21.96
CA ASP A 421 -13.30 11.77 -21.48
C ASP A 421 -13.54 12.77 -22.65
N ARG A 422 -13.94 14.00 -22.30
CA ARG A 422 -14.12 15.10 -23.26
C ARG A 422 -12.82 15.48 -24.01
N GLN A 423 -11.65 15.13 -23.48
CA GLN A 423 -10.34 15.39 -24.11
C GLN A 423 -9.83 14.19 -24.93
N GLY A 424 -10.62 13.11 -25.06
CA GLY A 424 -10.21 11.91 -25.78
C GLY A 424 -9.31 10.95 -24.99
N LYS A 425 -9.06 11.19 -23.70
CA LYS A 425 -8.23 10.32 -22.84
C LYS A 425 -9.08 9.23 -22.20
N PRO A 426 -8.59 7.99 -22.05
CA PRO A 426 -9.38 6.92 -21.45
C PRO A 426 -9.67 7.23 -19.97
N SER A 427 -10.96 7.28 -19.62
CA SER A 427 -11.42 7.65 -18.28
C SER A 427 -12.19 6.55 -17.57
N ARG A 428 -12.88 5.68 -18.34
CA ARG A 428 -13.63 4.54 -17.82
C ARG A 428 -13.21 3.25 -18.52
N LEU A 429 -13.06 2.18 -17.74
CA LEU A 429 -13.05 0.82 -18.24
C LEU A 429 -14.39 0.17 -17.89
N ILE A 430 -15.06 -0.41 -18.87
CA ILE A 430 -16.37 -1.04 -18.72
C ILE A 430 -16.30 -2.49 -19.17
N CYS A 431 -16.71 -3.40 -18.30
CA CYS A 431 -17.02 -4.77 -18.63
C CYS A 431 -18.52 -4.88 -18.90
N TYR A 432 -18.90 -5.36 -20.07
CA TYR A 432 -20.29 -5.52 -20.46
C TYR A 432 -20.57 -6.96 -20.91
N ARG A 433 -21.71 -7.50 -20.51
CA ARG A 433 -22.27 -8.75 -21.04
C ARG A 433 -23.78 -8.72 -20.94
N LYS A 434 -24.48 -9.12 -22.02
CA LYS A 434 -25.95 -9.18 -22.05
C LYS A 434 -26.48 -10.08 -20.92
N GLU A 435 -25.93 -11.29 -20.82
CA GLU A 435 -26.16 -12.19 -19.69
C GLU A 435 -25.35 -11.71 -18.46
N PRO A 436 -25.98 -11.47 -17.29
CA PRO A 436 -25.32 -10.87 -16.13
C PRO A 436 -24.06 -11.63 -15.64
N PHE A 437 -23.08 -10.89 -15.12
CA PHE A 437 -21.91 -11.43 -14.42
C PHE A 437 -22.28 -12.01 -13.06
N THR A 438 -21.76 -13.20 -12.76
CA THR A 438 -21.95 -13.84 -11.46
C THR A 438 -21.13 -13.16 -10.37
N SER A 439 -21.47 -13.41 -9.11
CA SER A 439 -20.70 -12.91 -7.95
C SER A 439 -19.21 -13.28 -8.02
N GLU A 440 -18.90 -14.49 -8.51
CA GLU A 440 -17.52 -14.97 -8.69
C GLU A 440 -16.76 -14.19 -9.77
N GLU A 441 -17.41 -13.92 -10.90
CA GLU A 441 -16.84 -13.15 -12.00
C GLU A 441 -16.61 -11.68 -11.58
N GLN A 442 -17.58 -11.08 -10.89
CA GLN A 442 -17.47 -9.73 -10.33
C GLN A 442 -16.31 -9.63 -9.33
N SER A 443 -16.22 -10.58 -8.40
CA SER A 443 -15.11 -10.67 -7.44
C SER A 443 -13.75 -10.77 -8.15
N ALA A 444 -13.66 -11.56 -9.23
CA ALA A 444 -12.43 -11.69 -10.00
C ALA A 444 -12.06 -10.40 -10.74
N MET A 445 -13.03 -9.63 -11.23
CA MET A 445 -12.78 -8.32 -11.85
C MET A 445 -12.32 -7.28 -10.83
N LEU A 446 -12.91 -7.27 -9.63
CA LEU A 446 -12.48 -6.41 -8.54
C LEU A 446 -11.04 -6.73 -8.12
N ALA A 447 -10.71 -8.01 -7.94
CA ALA A 447 -9.33 -8.42 -7.66
C ALA A 447 -8.37 -8.06 -8.81
N ALA A 448 -8.80 -8.18 -10.07
CA ALA A 448 -8.01 -7.77 -11.21
C ALA A 448 -7.71 -6.26 -11.23
N SER A 449 -8.62 -5.44 -10.72
CA SER A 449 -8.46 -3.98 -10.68
C SER A 449 -7.33 -3.51 -9.74
N GLU A 450 -6.97 -4.32 -8.76
CA GLU A 450 -5.85 -4.06 -7.85
C GLU A 450 -4.48 -4.21 -8.54
N THR A 451 -4.43 -4.87 -9.70
CA THR A 451 -3.19 -5.07 -10.46
C THR A 451 -2.95 -3.91 -11.44
N PRO A 452 -1.82 -3.19 -11.35
CA PRO A 452 -1.48 -2.15 -12.32
C PRO A 452 -1.36 -2.67 -13.76
N LEU A 453 -1.91 -1.92 -14.71
CA LEU A 453 -1.95 -2.27 -16.13
C LEU A 453 -0.89 -1.50 -16.92
N ALA A 454 0.26 -2.13 -17.15
CA ALA A 454 1.25 -1.61 -18.11
C ALA A 454 0.74 -1.68 -19.56
N TRP A 455 0.92 -0.59 -20.31
CA TRP A 455 0.47 -0.47 -21.70
C TRP A 455 1.61 -0.40 -22.74
N VAL A 456 2.88 -0.44 -22.31
CA VAL A 456 4.09 -0.56 -23.16
C VAL A 456 4.73 -1.95 -23.03
N PHE A 457 5.33 -2.48 -24.11
CA PHE A 457 5.88 -3.85 -24.14
C PHE A 457 7.24 -3.96 -23.46
N SER A 458 8.07 -2.92 -23.61
CA SER A 458 9.45 -2.88 -23.17
C SER A 458 9.65 -2.44 -21.72
N SER A 459 8.65 -1.82 -21.07
CA SER A 459 8.79 -1.32 -19.71
C SER A 459 7.50 -1.42 -18.88
N ASN A 460 7.68 -1.54 -17.56
CA ASN A 460 6.59 -1.50 -16.57
C ASN A 460 6.45 -0.12 -15.92
N ASP A 461 7.09 0.91 -16.46
CA ASP A 461 7.11 2.25 -15.84
C ASP A 461 5.82 3.03 -16.09
N LEU A 462 5.15 2.76 -17.21
CA LEU A 462 3.90 3.41 -17.60
C LEU A 462 2.71 2.53 -17.24
N LEU A 463 2.16 2.77 -16.05
CA LEU A 463 1.09 2.00 -15.44
C LEU A 463 -0.22 2.79 -15.37
N LEU A 464 -1.32 2.11 -15.69
CA LEU A 464 -2.66 2.54 -15.30
C LEU A 464 -3.11 1.78 -14.05
N ARG A 465 -3.90 2.46 -13.21
CA ARG A 465 -4.63 1.87 -12.10
C ARG A 465 -6.12 1.96 -12.39
N LEU A 466 -6.84 0.98 -11.87
CA LEU A 466 -8.29 0.93 -11.94
C LEU A 466 -8.85 1.11 -10.54
N VAL A 467 -9.90 1.92 -10.43
CA VAL A 467 -10.66 2.08 -9.19
C VAL A 467 -12.08 1.60 -9.45
N PRO A 468 -12.58 0.57 -8.75
CA PRO A 468 -13.96 0.12 -8.89
C PRO A 468 -14.95 1.25 -8.63
N LEU A 469 -16.00 1.30 -9.43
CA LEU A 469 -17.07 2.28 -9.27
C LEU A 469 -18.40 1.57 -9.00
N PRO A 470 -19.27 2.16 -8.16
CA PRO A 470 -20.65 1.71 -8.02
C PRO A 470 -21.37 1.66 -9.37
N ARG A 471 -22.31 0.73 -9.53
CA ARG A 471 -23.07 0.56 -10.78
C ARG A 471 -23.83 1.83 -11.15
N GLU A 472 -24.32 2.55 -10.16
CA GLU A 472 -25.13 3.76 -10.26
C GLU A 472 -24.30 4.96 -10.74
N THR A 473 -22.97 4.83 -10.79
CA THR A 473 -22.10 5.90 -11.28
C THR A 473 -22.45 6.21 -12.73
N PRO A 474 -22.85 7.46 -13.04
CA PRO A 474 -23.21 7.82 -14.40
C PRO A 474 -22.02 7.70 -15.33
N LEU A 475 -22.30 7.28 -16.56
CA LEU A 475 -21.30 7.21 -17.61
C LEU A 475 -20.91 8.63 -18.07
N PRO A 476 -19.69 8.82 -18.62
CA PRO A 476 -19.28 10.11 -19.13
C PRO A 476 -20.30 10.64 -20.15
N PRO A 477 -20.94 11.81 -19.90
CA PRO A 477 -22.18 12.21 -20.58
C PRO A 477 -22.02 12.53 -22.07
N ALA A 478 -20.80 12.76 -22.55
CA ALA A 478 -20.58 13.19 -23.93
C ALA A 478 -20.67 12.05 -24.98
N LYS A 479 -20.61 10.78 -24.55
CA LYS A 479 -20.41 9.61 -25.43
C LYS A 479 -21.08 8.36 -24.83
N ASN A 480 -22.38 8.42 -24.60
CA ASN A 480 -23.11 7.29 -24.00
C ASN A 480 -23.31 6.17 -25.03
N ILE A 481 -22.84 4.97 -24.68
CA ILE A 481 -22.92 3.78 -25.52
C ILE A 481 -24.17 2.94 -25.21
N PHE A 482 -24.97 3.28 -24.19
CA PHE A 482 -26.15 2.51 -23.77
C PHE A 482 -27.48 3.20 -24.08
N GLU A 483 -27.45 4.33 -24.77
CA GLU A 483 -28.66 5.06 -25.19
C GLU A 483 -29.40 4.34 -26.31
N GLU A 484 -30.60 4.82 -26.58
CA GLU A 484 -31.40 4.49 -27.75
C GLU A 484 -31.27 5.62 -28.78
N SER A 485 -30.83 5.28 -30.00
CA SER A 485 -30.53 6.27 -31.04
C SER A 485 -30.74 5.69 -32.43
N LYS A 486 -31.07 6.56 -33.40
CA LYS A 486 -31.12 6.22 -34.83
C LYS A 486 -29.75 6.33 -35.51
N VAL A 487 -28.87 7.17 -34.97
CA VAL A 487 -27.59 7.51 -35.59
C VAL A 487 -26.44 7.19 -34.63
N TRP A 488 -25.59 6.27 -35.06
CA TRP A 488 -24.48 5.77 -34.26
C TRP A 488 -23.16 6.03 -34.97
N GLU A 489 -22.18 6.56 -34.26
CA GLU A 489 -20.83 6.75 -34.79
C GLU A 489 -19.79 5.96 -34.02
N THR A 490 -18.75 5.49 -34.72
CA THR A 490 -17.62 4.82 -34.08
C THR A 490 -16.97 5.73 -33.03
N LEU A 491 -17.07 5.33 -31.77
CA LEU A 491 -16.31 5.84 -30.64
C LEU A 491 -14.85 5.38 -30.70
N THR A 492 -14.64 4.14 -31.17
CA THR A 492 -13.32 3.57 -31.44
C THR A 492 -13.31 3.02 -32.87
N PRO A 493 -12.18 3.08 -33.60
CA PRO A 493 -12.15 2.73 -35.02
C PRO A 493 -12.68 1.33 -35.30
N TYR A 494 -13.55 1.21 -36.31
CA TYR A 494 -14.03 -0.06 -36.83
C TYR A 494 -12.94 -0.74 -37.64
N ILE A 495 -12.70 -2.03 -37.39
CA ILE A 495 -11.73 -2.82 -38.15
C ILE A 495 -12.48 -3.95 -38.86
N PRO A 496 -12.46 -4.01 -40.20
CA PRO A 496 -13.04 -5.10 -40.96
C PRO A 496 -12.36 -6.44 -40.61
N PRO A 497 -13.13 -7.49 -40.26
CA PRO A 497 -12.55 -8.82 -40.04
C PRO A 497 -11.91 -9.42 -41.29
N LEU A 498 -12.51 -9.20 -42.45
CA LEU A 498 -11.99 -9.65 -43.74
C LEU A 498 -11.19 -8.54 -44.40
N HIS A 499 -10.17 -8.94 -45.16
CA HIS A 499 -9.35 -8.04 -45.96
C HIS A 499 -10.21 -7.37 -47.05
N VAL A 500 -10.41 -6.06 -46.90
CA VAL A 500 -11.24 -5.23 -47.80
C VAL A 500 -10.58 -5.01 -49.16
N LEU A 501 -9.24 -4.96 -49.20
CA LEU A 501 -8.48 -4.67 -50.42
C LEU A 501 -7.76 -5.91 -50.94
N THR A 502 -7.72 -6.02 -52.26
CA THR A 502 -6.85 -6.93 -53.01
C THR A 502 -5.38 -6.47 -52.94
N SER A 503 -4.45 -7.31 -53.39
CA SER A 503 -3.02 -6.96 -53.50
C SER A 503 -2.78 -5.69 -54.31
N ASN A 504 -3.65 -5.40 -55.29
CA ASN A 504 -3.55 -4.26 -56.19
C ASN A 504 -4.31 -3.03 -55.67
N GLY A 505 -4.73 -3.04 -54.39
CA GLY A 505 -5.41 -1.91 -53.75
C GLY A 505 -6.88 -1.71 -54.13
N LYS A 506 -7.45 -2.56 -54.99
CA LYS A 506 -8.88 -2.51 -55.36
C LYS A 506 -9.76 -3.19 -54.30
N PRO A 507 -10.98 -2.71 -54.04
CA PRO A 507 -11.94 -3.39 -53.16
C PRO A 507 -12.20 -4.84 -53.59
N LYS A 508 -12.21 -5.76 -52.63
CA LYS A 508 -12.48 -7.18 -52.85
C LYS A 508 -13.98 -7.43 -52.80
N ARG A 509 -14.54 -7.96 -53.90
CA ARG A 509 -15.98 -8.23 -54.04
C ARG A 509 -16.49 -9.13 -52.90
N GLY A 510 -17.57 -8.72 -52.25
CA GLY A 510 -18.19 -9.41 -51.11
C GLY A 510 -17.47 -9.21 -49.77
N ALA A 511 -16.34 -8.49 -49.76
CA ALA A 511 -15.62 -8.10 -48.55
C ALA A 511 -15.61 -6.57 -48.36
N GLU A 512 -16.56 -5.87 -48.99
CA GLU A 512 -16.78 -4.44 -48.77
C GLU A 512 -17.17 -4.19 -47.31
N ILE A 513 -16.91 -2.97 -46.82
CA ILE A 513 -17.13 -2.61 -45.42
C ILE A 513 -18.61 -2.70 -45.07
N GLU A 514 -19.46 -2.23 -45.98
CA GLU A 514 -20.92 -2.23 -45.91
C GLU A 514 -21.45 -3.66 -45.82
N THR A 515 -20.96 -4.57 -46.69
CA THR A 515 -21.30 -5.99 -46.69
C THR A 515 -20.93 -6.64 -45.35
N GLN A 516 -19.73 -6.38 -44.84
CA GLN A 516 -19.27 -6.96 -43.56
C GLN A 516 -20.05 -6.42 -42.36
N ILE A 517 -20.39 -5.13 -42.35
CA ILE A 517 -21.20 -4.52 -41.29
C ILE A 517 -22.62 -5.09 -41.32
N LYS A 518 -23.23 -5.22 -42.50
CA LYS A 518 -24.56 -5.82 -42.65
C LYS A 518 -24.60 -7.23 -42.05
N ASN A 519 -23.63 -8.08 -42.40
CA ASN A 519 -23.53 -9.44 -41.88
C ASN A 519 -23.31 -9.46 -40.35
N HIS A 520 -22.56 -8.49 -39.81
CA HIS A 520 -22.40 -8.37 -38.37
C HIS A 520 -23.67 -7.91 -37.66
N LEU A 521 -24.37 -6.91 -38.17
CA LEU A 521 -25.65 -6.45 -37.61
C LEU A 521 -26.64 -7.62 -37.52
N GLU A 522 -26.76 -8.40 -38.59
CA GLU A 522 -27.57 -9.61 -38.63
C GLU A 522 -27.12 -10.64 -37.57
N GLY A 523 -25.81 -10.90 -37.45
CA GLY A 523 -25.25 -11.79 -36.43
C GLY A 523 -25.45 -11.33 -34.98
N PHE A 524 -25.66 -10.03 -34.76
CA PHE A 524 -26.02 -9.44 -33.47
C PHE A 524 -27.55 -9.35 -33.26
N GLY A 525 -28.36 -9.72 -34.26
CA GLY A 525 -29.81 -9.58 -34.23
C GLY A 525 -30.28 -8.12 -34.27
N LEU A 526 -29.47 -7.23 -34.84
CA LEU A 526 -29.77 -5.80 -35.01
C LEU A 526 -30.38 -5.54 -36.40
N PRO A 527 -31.25 -4.53 -36.55
CA PRO A 527 -31.80 -4.15 -37.84
C PRO A 527 -30.69 -3.71 -38.81
N SER A 528 -30.97 -3.76 -40.11
CA SER A 528 -30.06 -3.19 -41.11
C SER A 528 -29.92 -1.68 -40.93
N ALA A 529 -28.72 -1.17 -41.21
CA ALA A 529 -28.41 0.26 -41.19
C ALA A 529 -27.84 0.69 -42.54
N ASN A 530 -28.05 1.96 -42.88
CA ASN A 530 -27.22 2.63 -43.88
C ASN A 530 -25.82 2.86 -43.25
N VAL A 531 -24.76 2.68 -44.04
CA VAL A 531 -23.36 2.71 -43.61
C VAL A 531 -22.63 3.81 -44.35
N ASP A 532 -22.25 4.86 -43.63
CA ASP A 532 -21.42 5.94 -44.15
C ASP A 532 -19.98 5.81 -43.64
N ILE A 533 -19.01 5.76 -44.55
CA ILE A 533 -17.59 5.79 -44.20
C ILE A 533 -17.17 7.26 -44.06
N LEU A 534 -16.95 7.70 -42.83
CA LEU A 534 -16.52 9.07 -42.51
C LEU A 534 -15.00 9.22 -42.75
N SER A 535 -14.54 9.01 -43.97
CA SER A 535 -13.18 9.37 -44.37
C SER A 535 -13.19 10.80 -44.89
N SER A 536 -12.82 11.78 -44.07
CA SER A 536 -12.55 13.12 -44.59
C SER A 536 -11.20 13.14 -45.30
N GLN A 537 -11.01 14.02 -46.29
CA GLN A 537 -9.70 14.28 -46.90
C GLN A 537 -8.64 14.79 -45.88
N HIS A 538 -9.04 15.07 -44.63
CA HIS A 538 -8.21 15.68 -43.59
C HIS A 538 -8.01 14.81 -42.33
N GLU A 539 -8.68 13.65 -42.19
CA GLU A 539 -8.41 12.69 -41.11
C GLU A 539 -8.00 11.32 -41.70
N PRO A 540 -6.71 10.97 -41.68
CA PRO A 540 -6.23 9.73 -42.28
C PRO A 540 -6.71 8.49 -41.51
N VAL A 541 -6.89 7.39 -42.27
CA VAL A 541 -7.10 6.03 -41.75
C VAL A 541 -6.07 5.72 -40.65
N GLN A 542 -6.54 5.36 -39.46
CA GLN A 542 -5.66 5.08 -38.33
C GLN A 542 -5.22 3.61 -38.34
N TRP A 543 -3.92 3.37 -38.19
CA TRP A 543 -3.39 2.02 -37.98
C TRP A 543 -3.59 1.60 -36.52
N MET A 544 -4.30 0.49 -36.33
CA MET A 544 -4.72 0.00 -35.04
C MET A 544 -4.21 -1.42 -34.82
N LYS A 545 -3.71 -1.70 -33.62
CA LYS A 545 -3.36 -3.06 -33.20
C LYS A 545 -4.62 -3.88 -32.98
N VAL A 546 -4.66 -5.11 -33.50
CA VAL A 546 -5.73 -6.09 -33.26
C VAL A 546 -5.31 -7.20 -32.31
N HIS A 547 -6.29 -7.86 -31.69
CA HIS A 547 -6.06 -8.97 -30.77
C HIS A 547 -5.38 -10.15 -31.45
N ARG A 548 -4.31 -10.64 -30.83
CA ARG A 548 -3.61 -11.86 -31.24
C ARG A 548 -3.63 -12.95 -30.18
N PRO A 549 -4.19 -14.13 -30.48
CA PRO A 549 -3.99 -15.32 -29.66
C PRO A 549 -2.50 -15.68 -29.59
N ARG A 550 -1.99 -15.97 -28.39
CA ARG A 550 -0.58 -16.34 -28.16
C ARG A 550 -0.06 -17.49 -29.05
N ARG A 551 -0.91 -18.43 -29.43
CA ARG A 551 -0.56 -19.59 -30.30
C ARG A 551 -0.34 -19.23 -31.78
N SER A 552 -0.54 -17.97 -32.17
CA SER A 552 -0.39 -17.50 -33.56
C SER A 552 0.83 -16.60 -33.78
N ARG A 553 1.78 -16.56 -32.83
CA ARG A 553 2.99 -15.73 -32.91
C ARG A 553 4.07 -16.30 -33.83
N ASP A 554 3.96 -17.56 -34.24
CA ASP A 554 5.02 -18.26 -35.00
C ASP A 554 5.01 -17.92 -36.50
N ASN A 555 3.94 -17.31 -37.02
CA ASN A 555 3.88 -16.83 -38.41
C ASN A 555 3.93 -15.30 -38.45
N GLN A 556 4.79 -14.73 -39.32
CA GLN A 556 4.79 -13.30 -39.65
C GLN A 556 3.40 -12.89 -40.14
N THR A 557 2.60 -12.33 -39.25
CA THR A 557 1.36 -11.67 -39.59
C THR A 557 1.50 -10.21 -39.18
N ASN A 558 0.88 -9.28 -39.92
CA ASN A 558 0.79 -7.87 -39.56
C ASN A 558 -0.44 -7.62 -38.64
N ASP A 559 -0.22 -7.13 -37.41
CA ASP A 559 -1.28 -6.87 -36.41
C ASP A 559 -1.74 -5.43 -36.44
N ASP A 560 -1.08 -4.59 -37.24
CA ASP A 560 -1.60 -3.28 -37.58
C ASP A 560 -2.62 -3.46 -38.71
N LYS A 561 -3.86 -3.07 -38.42
CA LYS A 561 -4.97 -3.08 -39.36
C LYS A 561 -5.50 -1.65 -39.52
N ARG A 562 -6.09 -1.39 -40.69
CA ARG A 562 -6.73 -0.11 -40.99
C ARG A 562 -8.04 0.02 -40.20
N GLY A 563 -8.11 1.05 -39.37
CA GLY A 563 -9.31 1.45 -38.63
C GLY A 563 -10.09 2.52 -39.40
N TYR A 564 -11.40 2.34 -39.49
CA TYR A 564 -12.32 3.20 -40.22
C TYR A 564 -13.26 3.90 -39.24
N ARG A 565 -13.62 5.16 -39.55
CA ARG A 565 -14.71 5.86 -38.88
C ARG A 565 -15.99 5.57 -39.64
N ILE A 566 -17.00 5.08 -38.95
CA ILE A 566 -18.26 4.65 -39.55
C ILE A 566 -19.40 5.35 -38.84
N ARG A 567 -20.38 5.82 -39.61
CA ARG A 567 -21.70 6.21 -39.13
C ARG A 567 -22.71 5.18 -39.60
N LEU A 568 -23.58 4.75 -38.69
CA LEU A 568 -24.70 3.85 -38.94
C LEU A 568 -25.99 4.63 -38.76
N THR A 569 -26.87 4.56 -39.74
CA THR A 569 -28.20 5.20 -39.69
C THR A 569 -29.27 4.13 -39.81
N PHE A 570 -30.02 3.93 -38.73
CA PHE A 570 -31.12 2.97 -38.64
C PHE A 570 -32.46 3.63 -38.95
N SER A 571 -33.39 2.87 -39.51
CA SER A 571 -34.76 3.35 -39.78
C SER A 571 -35.58 3.55 -38.49
N LYS A 572 -35.26 2.81 -37.44
CA LYS A 572 -35.85 2.92 -36.09
C LYS A 572 -34.72 3.07 -35.06
N SER A 573 -35.02 3.69 -33.93
CA SER A 573 -34.04 3.81 -32.87
C SER A 573 -33.63 2.42 -32.36
N VAL A 574 -32.33 2.24 -32.14
CA VAL A 574 -31.73 1.00 -31.65
C VAL A 574 -31.04 1.30 -30.34
N LYS A 575 -31.22 0.41 -29.36
CA LYS A 575 -30.56 0.52 -28.06
C LYS A 575 -29.16 -0.10 -28.09
N GLY A 576 -28.18 0.64 -27.59
CA GLY A 576 -26.80 0.18 -27.46
C GLY A 576 -26.57 -0.82 -26.31
N PRO A 577 -25.33 -1.32 -26.14
CA PRO A 577 -24.13 -0.95 -26.90
C PRO A 577 -24.00 -1.69 -28.23
N ILE A 578 -23.58 -0.96 -29.26
CA ILE A 578 -23.25 -1.49 -30.59
C ILE A 578 -21.73 -1.55 -30.72
N PHE A 579 -21.20 -2.74 -30.98
CA PHE A 579 -19.75 -2.96 -31.15
C PHE A 579 -19.50 -4.01 -32.23
N LEU A 580 -18.92 -3.59 -33.36
CA LEU A 580 -18.78 -4.42 -34.56
C LEU A 580 -17.32 -4.53 -34.97
N GLY A 581 -16.98 -5.57 -35.74
CA GLY A 581 -15.67 -5.69 -36.36
C GLY A 581 -14.69 -6.60 -35.61
N HIS A 582 -13.45 -6.61 -36.09
CA HIS A 582 -12.36 -7.37 -35.49
C HIS A 582 -12.03 -6.81 -34.10
N SER A 583 -11.85 -7.70 -33.13
CA SER A 583 -11.49 -7.35 -31.75
C SER A 583 -12.49 -6.45 -31.04
N SER A 584 -13.77 -6.49 -31.45
CA SER A 584 -14.81 -5.65 -30.87
C SER A 584 -15.04 -5.88 -29.37
N HIS A 585 -14.82 -7.11 -28.91
CA HIS A 585 -14.93 -7.49 -27.50
C HIS A 585 -13.77 -6.97 -26.63
N PHE A 586 -12.75 -6.39 -27.25
CA PHE A 586 -11.65 -5.68 -26.59
C PHE A 586 -11.74 -4.15 -26.76
N GLY A 587 -12.86 -3.67 -27.29
CA GLY A 587 -13.17 -2.24 -27.38
C GLY A 587 -12.73 -1.55 -28.65
N LEU A 588 -12.56 -2.29 -29.75
CA LEU A 588 -12.50 -1.70 -31.10
C LEU A 588 -13.88 -1.72 -31.77
N GLY A 589 -14.11 -0.84 -32.74
CA GLY A 589 -15.41 -0.72 -33.42
C GLY A 589 -16.61 -0.55 -32.49
N LEU A 590 -16.40 0.02 -31.31
CA LEU A 590 -17.46 0.47 -30.40
C LEU A 590 -18.10 1.75 -30.96
N PHE A 591 -19.43 1.85 -30.89
CA PHE A 591 -20.20 3.00 -31.34
C PHE A 591 -20.83 3.76 -30.17
N ALA A 592 -21.01 5.07 -30.33
CA ALA A 592 -21.74 5.95 -29.43
C ALA A 592 -22.91 6.60 -30.17
N ALA A 593 -23.99 6.87 -29.43
CA ALA A 593 -25.15 7.58 -29.95
C ALA A 593 -24.80 9.03 -30.29
N VAL A 594 -25.35 9.54 -31.39
CA VAL A 594 -25.18 10.94 -31.83
C VAL A 594 -26.49 11.73 -31.71
N GLU A 595 -27.63 11.10 -32.02
CA GLU A 595 -28.96 11.72 -32.06
C GLU A 595 -30.04 10.88 -31.37
#